data_AF-A0AAU9AK80-F1
#
_entry.id   AF-A0AAU9AK80-F1
#
_cell.length_a   1.000
_cell.length_b   1.000
_cell.length_c   1.000
_cell.angle_alpha   90.00
_cell.angle_beta   90.00
_cell.angle_gamma   90.00
#
_symmetry.space_group_name_H-M   'P 1'
#
loop_
_entity.id
_entity.type
_entity.pdbx_description
1 polymer ?
#
loop_
_entity_poly.entity_id
_entity_poly.type
_entity_poly.pdbx_seq_one_letter_code
_entity_poly.pdbx_strand_id
1 'polypeptide(L)'
;MSTSILAALAAAPAAAADFELADGRVHGQWTTRVVAGTAVRTGKAQPHLLGKGYASDGRPKGGTGADTADDGNLNFGRGDAFSSLFKIVQSVDLKYRDVGLNLSARTWYDATLDRHEVRQGNVPNGFDPSAPLSDAGFSRSNKFSGFLWLNAYAYGHLKLDDDSALDVRVGKQAVKWGGGLFFSGVNQINPVDYTTLRRPGTDAASEAQIPVEMLWAKWTLDSKLSLEGFWQWNWRPSEYDPCGTFFSGSDLGIERGCAGIQSNAYYPLNSASSGAGPWLSDGFMQSMGAILPRDRDRYGSDRGQYGLSMRYRDEASGRGWGAYYLRINSRAPYLDATVIDPARTDPTLAPRLIAAGVPEVYAQLSARLSTIREIWEYPDDIRILGLSAQTRWRGWNLGAELSHTRGQPVQLNTADMFRALTSNGGPIGARNAALAPGAVLRGYDRVDKNQLMLNVQRSFAGVLGAKQATLAGEAMLSRADLPPLSQARYGRGFHWGFSPQGYGGACPPIQNPRGCVDQGFYTRNAWGYRLRAQLDYALGADWTVSPSLSFGHDVRGFAIDNQLVEDRRQLTLGVSAKYGSRYFASVSYTDYAGSAHYDPLADHDYASVAVGATF
;
A
#
# COMPACT_ATOMS: atom_id res chain seq x y z
N MET A 1 13.95 32.22 -11.01
CA MET A 1 15.39 32.42 -10.68
C MET A 1 15.61 31.73 -9.35
N SER A 2 16.37 30.67 -9.18
CA SER A 2 17.59 30.25 -9.89
C SER A 2 17.67 28.73 -9.98
N THR A 3 17.74 28.23 -11.21
CA THR A 3 18.06 26.87 -11.61
C THR A 3 19.57 26.68 -11.51
N SER A 4 20.13 26.44 -10.32
CA SER A 4 21.58 26.18 -10.15
C SER A 4 21.92 25.59 -8.78
N ILE A 5 21.48 24.36 -8.49
CA ILE A 5 22.17 23.48 -7.53
C ILE A 5 22.18 22.07 -8.14
N LEU A 6 22.92 21.91 -9.24
CA LEU A 6 23.23 20.61 -9.82
C LEU A 6 24.67 20.62 -10.34
N ALA A 7 25.60 21.13 -9.54
CA ALA A 7 27.02 21.12 -9.86
C ALA A 7 27.84 21.29 -8.57
N ALA A 8 28.10 20.16 -7.88
CA ALA A 8 29.31 19.91 -7.07
C ALA A 8 29.11 18.68 -6.16
N LEU A 9 28.85 17.51 -6.74
CA LEU A 9 29.33 16.27 -6.11
C LEU A 9 30.77 16.10 -6.60
N ALA A 10 31.70 16.62 -5.81
CA ALA A 10 33.12 16.49 -6.04
C ALA A 10 33.48 15.01 -6.25
N ALA A 11 34.28 14.80 -7.30
CA ALA A 11 34.79 13.52 -7.73
C ALA A 11 35.69 12.88 -6.65
N ALA A 12 35.14 11.92 -5.91
CA ALA A 12 35.91 10.77 -5.46
C ALA A 12 35.31 9.54 -6.15
N PRO A 13 36.12 8.59 -6.64
CA PRO A 13 35.60 7.33 -7.16
C PRO A 13 35.05 6.54 -5.98
N ALA A 14 33.81 6.81 -5.59
CA ALA A 14 33.08 5.90 -4.75
C ALA A 14 32.79 4.68 -5.65
N ALA A 15 33.43 3.56 -5.35
CA ALA A 15 33.03 2.23 -5.77
C ALA A 15 32.62 1.49 -4.49
N ALA A 16 31.94 0.35 -4.61
CA ALA A 16 31.66 -0.52 -3.48
C ALA A 16 33.01 -0.77 -2.83
N ALA A 17 33.15 -0.30 -1.60
CA ALA A 17 34.42 -0.37 -0.92
C ALA A 17 34.42 -1.72 -0.21
N ASP A 18 35.11 -2.68 -0.81
CA ASP A 18 35.61 -3.81 -0.04
C ASP A 18 36.74 -3.27 0.84
N PHE A 19 36.64 -3.49 2.14
CA PHE A 19 37.63 -3.07 3.11
C PHE A 19 37.91 -4.16 4.12
N GLU A 20 39.06 -4.08 4.76
CA GLU A 20 39.46 -5.03 5.78
C GLU A 20 39.71 -4.30 7.10
N LEU A 21 39.26 -4.89 8.21
CA LEU A 21 39.55 -4.44 9.56
C LEU A 21 40.28 -5.54 10.33
N ALA A 22 40.92 -5.16 11.43
CA ALA A 22 41.62 -6.08 12.34
C ALA A 22 42.63 -7.00 11.61
N ASP A 23 43.45 -6.39 10.74
CA ASP A 23 44.52 -7.04 9.97
C ASP A 23 44.00 -8.16 9.05
N GLY A 24 42.93 -7.89 8.30
CA GLY A 24 42.35 -8.85 7.34
C GLY A 24 41.42 -9.89 7.95
N ARG A 25 41.15 -9.83 9.26
CA ARG A 25 40.26 -10.80 9.92
C ARG A 25 38.78 -10.49 9.73
N VAL A 26 38.44 -9.22 9.52
CA VAL A 26 37.07 -8.78 9.27
C VAL A 26 37.02 -8.21 7.85
N HIS A 27 36.25 -8.84 6.98
CA HIS A 27 35.99 -8.34 5.64
C HIS A 27 34.69 -7.53 5.65
N GLY A 28 34.75 -6.30 5.14
CA GLY A 28 33.61 -5.40 5.03
C GLY A 28 33.29 -5.11 3.58
N GLN A 29 32.01 -5.09 3.24
CA GLN A 29 31.51 -4.61 1.95
C GLN A 29 30.56 -3.45 2.20
N TRP A 30 30.91 -2.26 1.70
CA TRP A 30 30.04 -1.08 1.72
C TRP A 30 29.49 -0.82 0.32
N THR A 31 28.17 -0.75 0.21
CA THR A 31 27.47 -0.35 -1.02
C THR A 31 26.64 0.89 -0.77
N THR A 32 26.67 1.86 -1.68
CA THR A 32 25.78 3.02 -1.64
C THR A 32 25.08 3.22 -2.97
N ARG A 33 23.77 3.40 -2.92
CA ARG A 33 22.91 3.68 -4.06
C ARG A 33 22.30 5.07 -3.91
N VAL A 34 22.64 5.97 -4.82
CA VAL A 34 22.08 7.33 -4.90
C VAL A 34 21.09 7.38 -6.04
N VAL A 35 19.91 7.95 -5.81
CA VAL A 35 18.84 8.07 -6.81
C VAL A 35 18.25 9.47 -6.76
N ALA A 36 18.05 10.06 -7.93
CA ALA A 36 17.26 11.27 -8.13
C ALA A 36 16.18 10.97 -9.17
N GLY A 37 14.95 11.41 -8.95
CA GLY A 37 13.87 11.17 -9.90
C GLY A 37 12.64 12.03 -9.65
N THR A 38 11.74 12.05 -10.63
CA THR A 38 10.45 12.73 -10.54
C THR A 38 9.35 11.86 -11.13
N ALA A 39 8.14 11.99 -10.60
CA ALA A 39 6.95 11.40 -11.17
C ALA A 39 5.85 12.46 -11.33
N VAL A 40 5.15 12.38 -12.45
CA VAL A 40 4.20 13.37 -12.94
C VAL A 40 2.89 12.67 -13.30
N ARG A 41 1.77 13.25 -12.85
CA ARG A 41 0.44 12.79 -13.23
C ARG A 41 0.16 13.10 -14.70
N THR A 42 -0.34 12.12 -15.46
CA THR A 42 -0.67 12.29 -16.88
C THR A 42 -2.17 12.22 -17.17
N GLY A 43 -2.94 11.55 -16.30
CA GLY A 43 -4.39 11.44 -16.38
C GLY A 43 -5.13 12.68 -15.84
N LYS A 44 -6.38 12.88 -16.26
CA LYS A 44 -7.28 13.86 -15.64
C LYS A 44 -8.09 13.17 -14.54
N ALA A 45 -8.35 13.87 -13.44
CA ALA A 45 -9.22 13.37 -12.39
C ALA A 45 -10.61 13.02 -12.95
N GLN A 46 -11.13 11.86 -12.57
CA GLN A 46 -12.45 11.42 -12.99
C GLN A 46 -13.52 11.98 -12.04
N PRO A 47 -14.66 12.51 -12.55
CA PRO A 47 -15.66 13.15 -11.68
C PRO A 47 -16.19 12.24 -10.56
N HIS A 48 -16.28 10.93 -10.78
CA HIS A 48 -16.78 10.02 -9.76
C HIS A 48 -15.75 9.66 -8.67
N LEU A 49 -14.49 10.06 -8.84
CA LEU A 49 -13.43 9.98 -7.84
C LEU A 49 -13.16 11.34 -7.16
N LEU A 50 -14.01 12.33 -7.47
CA LEU A 50 -14.03 13.64 -6.82
C LEU A 50 -15.32 13.77 -6.00
N GLY A 51 -15.21 14.39 -4.84
CA GLY A 51 -16.31 14.75 -3.98
C GLY A 51 -17.21 15.83 -4.58
N LYS A 52 -18.30 16.13 -3.88
CA LYS A 52 -19.41 16.96 -4.39
C LYS A 52 -19.43 18.36 -3.81
N GLY A 53 -18.69 18.57 -2.74
CA GLY A 53 -18.63 19.83 -2.02
C GLY A 53 -17.77 20.87 -2.71
N TYR A 54 -17.09 21.65 -1.88
CA TYR A 54 -16.13 22.66 -2.30
C TYR A 54 -14.74 22.22 -1.85
N ALA A 55 -13.74 22.51 -2.67
CA ALA A 55 -12.35 22.38 -2.24
C ALA A 55 -12.00 23.51 -1.26
N SER A 56 -10.87 23.39 -0.58
CA SER A 56 -10.38 24.37 0.40
C SER A 56 -10.17 25.77 -0.18
N ASP A 57 -9.98 25.89 -1.50
CA ASP A 57 -9.93 27.15 -2.24
C ASP A 57 -11.31 27.81 -2.47
N GLY A 58 -12.38 27.20 -1.95
CA GLY A 58 -13.76 27.70 -2.04
C GLY A 58 -14.43 27.46 -3.39
N ARG A 59 -13.80 26.71 -4.31
CA ARG A 59 -14.39 26.36 -5.61
C ARG A 59 -15.08 25.00 -5.55
N PRO A 60 -16.18 24.79 -6.30
CA PRO A 60 -16.77 23.46 -6.45
C PRO A 60 -15.74 22.41 -6.85
N LYS A 61 -15.78 21.24 -6.20
CA LYS A 61 -14.91 20.10 -6.56
C LYS A 61 -15.25 19.53 -7.95
N GLY A 62 -16.51 19.68 -8.39
CA GLY A 62 -16.98 19.26 -9.71
C GLY A 62 -17.20 17.76 -9.86
N GLY A 63 -17.18 17.02 -8.75
CA GLY A 63 -17.31 15.57 -8.72
C GLY A 63 -18.73 15.06 -8.43
N THR A 64 -18.85 13.74 -8.48
CA THR A 64 -20.07 12.97 -8.20
C THR A 64 -19.82 11.83 -7.20
N GLY A 65 -18.59 11.69 -6.70
CA GLY A 65 -18.17 10.73 -5.68
C GLY A 65 -18.44 11.22 -4.25
N ALA A 66 -17.67 10.70 -3.28
CA ALA A 66 -17.68 11.12 -1.88
C ALA A 66 -16.42 11.91 -1.54
N ASP A 67 -16.52 12.83 -0.58
CA ASP A 67 -15.43 13.75 -0.18
C ASP A 67 -14.33 13.09 0.68
N THR A 68 -14.36 11.77 0.92
CA THR A 68 -13.44 11.10 1.88
C THR A 68 -12.36 10.24 1.21
N ALA A 69 -12.07 10.50 -0.07
CA ALA A 69 -11.02 9.82 -0.82
C ALA A 69 -10.54 10.64 -2.05
N ASP A 70 -10.68 11.97 -2.03
CA ASP A 70 -10.44 12.81 -3.20
C ASP A 70 -9.32 13.85 -3.04
N ASP A 71 -8.75 14.02 -1.84
CA ASP A 71 -7.72 15.04 -1.59
C ASP A 71 -6.53 14.92 -2.55
N GLY A 72 -6.03 13.70 -2.79
CA GLY A 72 -4.92 13.45 -3.73
C GLY A 72 -5.25 13.88 -5.16
N ASN A 73 -6.51 13.70 -5.58
CA ASN A 73 -7.00 14.13 -6.88
C ASN A 73 -7.18 15.66 -6.99
N LEU A 74 -7.53 16.31 -5.88
CA LEU A 74 -7.65 17.77 -5.80
C LEU A 74 -6.30 18.47 -5.73
N ASN A 75 -5.30 17.84 -5.09
CA ASN A 75 -3.96 18.39 -4.91
C ASN A 75 -3.08 18.27 -6.16
N PHE A 76 -3.25 17.22 -6.97
CA PHE A 76 -2.38 16.95 -8.13
C PHE A 76 -3.19 16.82 -9.42
N GLY A 77 -3.12 17.85 -10.26
CA GLY A 77 -3.73 17.89 -11.58
C GLY A 77 -2.89 17.23 -12.67
N ARG A 78 -3.45 17.14 -13.88
CA ARG A 78 -2.72 16.63 -15.05
C ARG A 78 -1.52 17.53 -15.36
N GLY A 79 -0.34 16.94 -15.41
CA GLY A 79 0.92 17.64 -15.66
C GLY A 79 1.68 18.01 -14.39
N ASP A 80 1.06 17.84 -13.22
CA ASP A 80 1.70 18.17 -11.95
C ASP A 80 2.65 17.04 -11.53
N ALA A 81 3.85 17.42 -11.09
CA ALA A 81 4.72 16.51 -10.38
C ALA A 81 4.08 16.21 -9.02
N PHE A 82 4.00 14.92 -8.65
CA PHE A 82 3.58 14.50 -7.32
C PHE A 82 4.74 13.99 -6.46
N SER A 83 5.92 13.83 -7.06
CA SER A 83 7.14 13.47 -6.34
C SER A 83 8.36 14.01 -7.09
N SER A 84 9.29 14.61 -6.35
CA SER A 84 10.62 15.00 -6.82
C SER A 84 11.66 14.54 -5.78
N LEU A 85 12.04 13.28 -5.91
CA LEU A 85 12.77 12.53 -4.90
C LEU A 85 14.28 12.58 -5.13
N PHE A 86 15.00 12.84 -4.05
CA PHE A 86 16.41 12.47 -3.90
C PHE A 86 16.53 11.48 -2.74
N LYS A 87 17.22 10.36 -2.95
CA LYS A 87 17.46 9.36 -1.90
C LYS A 87 18.83 8.70 -1.99
N ILE A 88 19.31 8.28 -0.84
CA ILE A 88 20.54 7.49 -0.68
C ILE A 88 20.21 6.26 0.15
N VAL A 89 20.55 5.09 -0.37
CA VAL A 89 20.47 3.80 0.34
C VAL A 89 21.90 3.31 0.56
N GLN A 90 22.25 3.01 1.79
CA GLN A 90 23.55 2.48 2.17
C GLN A 90 23.38 1.10 2.78
N SER A 91 24.31 0.19 2.48
CA SER A 91 24.39 -1.12 3.12
C SER A 91 25.84 -1.45 3.44
N VAL A 92 26.06 -2.02 4.62
CA VAL A 92 27.34 -2.52 5.09
C VAL A 92 27.16 -3.96 5.53
N ASP A 93 27.95 -4.87 4.97
CA ASP A 93 28.07 -6.24 5.44
C ASP A 93 29.47 -6.43 6.03
N LEU A 94 29.55 -6.84 7.30
CA LEU A 94 30.81 -7.14 7.98
C LEU A 94 30.85 -8.63 8.27
N LYS A 95 31.91 -9.32 7.87
CA LYS A 95 32.09 -10.75 8.06
C LYS A 95 33.37 -11.05 8.82
N TYR A 96 33.26 -11.85 9.87
CA TYR A 96 34.36 -12.43 10.64
C TYR A 96 34.18 -13.95 10.71
N ARG A 97 35.00 -14.70 9.97
CA ARG A 97 34.86 -16.17 9.83
C ARG A 97 33.44 -16.53 9.41
N ASP A 98 32.72 -17.27 10.25
CA ASP A 98 31.38 -17.76 9.98
C ASP A 98 30.26 -16.90 10.58
N VAL A 99 30.59 -15.74 11.15
CA VAL A 99 29.61 -14.79 11.69
C VAL A 99 29.74 -13.43 11.00
N GLY A 100 28.67 -12.64 11.04
CA GLY A 100 28.68 -11.31 10.47
C GLY A 100 27.56 -10.40 10.95
N LEU A 101 27.60 -9.17 10.47
CA LEU A 101 26.65 -8.10 10.76
C LEU A 101 26.23 -7.43 9.45
N ASN A 102 24.92 -7.38 9.20
CA ASN A 102 24.35 -6.69 8.05
C ASN A 102 23.57 -5.46 8.52
N LEU A 103 23.98 -4.29 8.05
CA LEU A 103 23.33 -3.01 8.32
C LEU A 103 22.92 -2.37 7.00
N SER A 104 21.72 -1.81 6.92
CA SER A 104 21.34 -0.94 5.83
C SER A 104 20.39 0.16 6.28
N ALA A 105 20.46 1.30 5.59
CA ALA A 105 19.63 2.45 5.88
C ALA A 105 19.33 3.23 4.61
N ARG A 106 18.21 3.96 4.64
CA ARG A 106 17.78 4.87 3.59
C ARG A 106 17.59 6.26 4.16
N THR A 107 18.09 7.26 3.45
CA THR A 107 17.76 8.67 3.66
C THR A 107 17.12 9.23 2.40
N TRP A 108 16.17 10.16 2.53
CA TRP A 108 15.48 10.74 1.38
C TRP A 108 14.98 12.16 1.65
N TYR A 109 14.66 12.86 0.56
CA TYR A 109 14.04 14.17 0.51
C TYR A 109 13.15 14.26 -0.75
N ASP A 110 11.89 14.62 -0.60
CA ASP A 110 10.95 14.86 -1.71
C ASP A 110 10.60 16.35 -1.80
N ALA A 111 11.17 17.04 -2.80
CA ALA A 111 11.03 18.49 -2.95
C ALA A 111 9.62 18.93 -3.33
N THR A 112 8.86 18.08 -4.03
CA THR A 112 7.47 18.40 -4.42
C THR A 112 6.59 18.44 -3.19
N LEU A 113 6.63 17.37 -2.38
CA LEU A 113 5.77 17.26 -1.19
C LEU A 113 6.14 18.29 -0.11
N ASP A 114 7.43 18.63 0.02
CA ASP A 114 7.94 19.56 1.04
C ASP A 114 7.72 21.05 0.71
N ARG A 115 7.68 21.42 -0.58
CA ARG A 115 7.74 22.85 -0.99
C ARG A 115 6.64 23.32 -1.92
N HIS A 116 5.93 22.41 -2.59
CA HIS A 116 4.94 22.83 -3.57
C HIS A 116 3.58 23.03 -2.89
N GLU A 117 3.02 24.22 -3.05
CA GLU A 117 1.65 24.51 -2.63
C GLU A 117 0.67 23.62 -3.39
N VAL A 118 -0.39 23.20 -2.70
CA VAL A 118 -1.43 22.36 -3.27
C VAL A 118 -2.80 22.96 -3.04
N ARG A 119 -3.75 22.66 -3.92
CA ARG A 119 -5.05 23.34 -3.96
C ARG A 119 -5.99 23.00 -2.80
N GLN A 120 -5.87 21.81 -2.21
CA GLN A 120 -6.77 21.31 -1.18
C GLN A 120 -6.06 21.21 0.18
N GLY A 121 -4.80 20.80 0.20
CA GLY A 121 -4.04 20.57 1.44
C GLY A 121 -4.31 19.20 2.04
N ASN A 122 -4.05 19.07 3.33
CA ASN A 122 -4.33 17.87 4.13
C ASN A 122 -4.56 18.24 5.61
N VAL A 123 -5.03 17.30 6.42
CA VAL A 123 -5.32 17.55 7.85
C VAL A 123 -4.14 18.20 8.60
N PRO A 124 -2.88 17.74 8.50
CA PRO A 124 -1.74 18.37 9.17
C PRO A 124 -1.44 19.83 8.79
N ASN A 125 -1.75 20.26 7.57
CA ASN A 125 -1.58 21.66 7.15
C ASN A 125 -2.86 22.49 7.38
N GLY A 126 -3.91 21.90 7.96
CA GLY A 126 -5.20 22.53 8.20
C GLY A 126 -6.02 22.74 6.94
N PHE A 127 -5.72 22.01 5.86
CA PHE A 127 -6.27 22.23 4.52
C PHE A 127 -6.03 23.66 3.98
N ASP A 128 -4.88 24.25 4.30
CA ASP A 128 -4.49 25.55 3.75
C ASP A 128 -4.13 25.40 2.26
N PRO A 129 -4.91 26.00 1.32
CA PRO A 129 -4.66 25.89 -0.12
C PRO A 129 -3.49 26.78 -0.59
N SER A 130 -2.87 27.53 0.30
CA SER A 130 -1.72 28.42 0.04
C SER A 130 -0.42 27.92 0.71
N ALA A 131 -0.42 26.69 1.20
CA ALA A 131 0.72 26.06 1.82
C ALA A 131 1.05 24.72 1.16
N PRO A 132 2.30 24.24 1.26
CA PRO A 132 2.62 22.84 0.97
C PRO A 132 1.84 21.89 1.87
N LEU A 133 1.78 20.62 1.47
CA LEU A 133 1.34 19.56 2.36
C LEU A 133 2.22 19.55 3.63
N SER A 134 1.67 19.05 4.73
CA SER A 134 2.44 18.80 5.95
C SER A 134 2.43 17.30 6.27
N ASP A 135 3.60 16.78 6.66
CA ASP A 135 3.74 15.38 7.08
C ASP A 135 3.66 15.21 8.61
N ALA A 136 3.28 16.26 9.34
CA ALA A 136 3.27 16.24 10.80
C ALA A 136 2.40 15.08 11.32
N GLY A 137 2.96 14.27 12.22
CA GLY A 137 2.29 13.07 12.74
C GLY A 137 2.30 11.84 11.83
N PHE A 138 2.94 11.87 10.66
CA PHE A 138 3.10 10.68 9.81
C PHE A 138 4.19 9.73 10.33
N SER A 139 4.07 8.46 9.96
CA SER A 139 5.07 7.42 10.16
C SER A 139 6.40 7.81 9.51
N ARG A 140 7.51 7.24 10.03
CA ARG A 140 8.84 7.62 9.58
C ARG A 140 9.04 7.43 8.08
N SER A 141 8.45 6.40 7.47
CA SER A 141 8.65 6.11 6.04
C SER A 141 7.85 7.05 5.12
N ASN A 142 6.72 7.56 5.63
CA ASN A 142 5.80 8.45 4.93
C ASN A 142 6.15 9.93 5.07
N LYS A 143 7.16 10.27 5.86
CA LYS A 143 7.74 11.62 5.88
C LYS A 143 8.25 12.05 4.50
N PHE A 144 8.17 13.33 4.20
CA PHE A 144 8.65 13.91 2.94
C PHE A 144 10.18 13.96 2.90
N SER A 145 10.81 13.97 4.08
CA SER A 145 12.24 13.74 4.23
C SER A 145 12.54 12.96 5.49
N GLY A 146 13.63 12.20 5.49
CA GLY A 146 14.00 11.46 6.69
C GLY A 146 15.05 10.40 6.50
N PHE A 147 15.19 9.60 7.55
CA PHE A 147 16.13 8.49 7.68
C PHE A 147 15.40 7.26 8.26
N LEU A 148 15.63 6.09 7.66
CA LEU A 148 15.05 4.83 8.08
C LEU A 148 16.10 3.73 8.06
N TRP A 149 16.28 3.06 9.20
CA TRP A 149 16.99 1.77 9.24
C TRP A 149 16.19 0.72 8.47
N LEU A 150 16.84 0.07 7.52
CA LEU A 150 16.33 -1.10 6.82
C LEU A 150 16.77 -2.35 7.58
N ASN A 151 17.76 -3.09 7.09
CA ASN A 151 18.28 -4.27 7.80
C ASN A 151 19.24 -3.85 8.92
N ALA A 152 19.19 -4.57 10.03
CA ALA A 152 20.13 -4.47 11.13
C ALA A 152 20.13 -5.80 11.90
N TYR A 153 20.88 -6.78 11.43
CA TYR A 153 20.91 -8.13 12.02
C TYR A 153 22.32 -8.72 12.05
N ALA A 154 22.59 -9.51 13.07
CA ALA A 154 23.74 -10.39 13.11
C ALA A 154 23.38 -11.74 12.49
N TYR A 155 24.34 -12.39 11.85
CA TYR A 155 24.15 -13.70 11.24
C TYR A 155 25.30 -14.64 11.56
N GLY A 156 25.04 -15.94 11.44
CA GLY A 156 26.01 -17.00 11.59
C GLY A 156 25.72 -18.18 10.69
N HIS A 157 26.77 -18.84 10.20
CA HIS A 157 26.71 -20.07 9.42
C HIS A 157 27.47 -21.17 10.18
N LEU A 158 26.79 -22.23 10.58
CA LEU A 158 27.43 -23.33 11.29
C LEU A 158 27.38 -24.57 10.40
N LYS A 159 28.54 -25.00 9.89
CA LYS A 159 28.68 -26.32 9.28
C LYS A 159 28.55 -27.38 10.39
N LEU A 160 27.57 -28.27 10.27
CA LEU A 160 27.30 -29.33 11.25
C LEU A 160 28.04 -30.62 10.87
N ASP A 161 27.95 -30.98 9.58
CA ASP A 161 28.68 -32.08 8.94
C ASP A 161 28.89 -31.73 7.45
N ASP A 162 29.27 -32.70 6.61
CA ASP A 162 29.56 -32.45 5.20
C ASP A 162 28.34 -32.11 4.34
N ASP A 163 27.14 -32.53 4.76
CA ASP A 163 25.89 -32.34 4.02
C ASP A 163 24.92 -31.38 4.74
N SER A 164 25.18 -31.07 6.02
CA SER A 164 24.30 -30.29 6.88
C SER A 164 24.93 -28.98 7.38
N ALA A 165 24.12 -27.92 7.39
CA ALA A 165 24.49 -26.62 7.92
C ALA A 165 23.30 -25.90 8.55
N LEU A 166 23.59 -25.04 9.53
CA LEU A 166 22.62 -24.18 10.21
C LEU A 166 22.97 -22.71 9.95
N ASP A 167 22.09 -22.00 9.26
CA ASP A 167 22.13 -20.55 9.13
C ASP A 167 21.23 -19.91 10.19
N VAL A 168 21.71 -18.90 10.89
CA VAL A 168 20.94 -18.15 11.91
C VAL A 168 21.08 -16.66 11.66
N ARG A 169 19.98 -15.92 11.84
CA ARG A 169 19.95 -14.45 11.80
C ARG A 169 19.12 -13.92 12.97
N VAL A 170 19.64 -12.92 13.67
CA VAL A 170 18.96 -12.29 14.80
C VAL A 170 19.01 -10.77 14.64
N GLY A 171 17.85 -10.14 14.68
CA GLY A 171 17.73 -8.69 14.57
C GLY A 171 16.70 -8.29 13.51
N LYS A 172 16.80 -7.05 13.03
CA LYS A 172 15.85 -6.44 12.10
C LYS A 172 16.15 -6.89 10.68
N GLN A 173 15.26 -7.67 10.07
CA GLN A 173 15.49 -8.29 8.76
C GLN A 173 14.18 -8.51 8.00
N ALA A 174 14.27 -8.71 6.69
CA ALA A 174 13.16 -9.15 5.86
C ALA A 174 13.34 -10.62 5.46
N VAL A 175 12.28 -11.43 5.55
CA VAL A 175 12.27 -12.85 5.19
C VAL A 175 11.21 -13.11 4.12
N LYS A 176 11.59 -13.72 2.99
CA LYS A 176 10.69 -14.02 1.88
C LYS A 176 10.46 -15.53 1.75
N TRP A 177 9.20 -15.94 1.81
CA TRP A 177 8.75 -17.31 1.54
C TRP A 177 7.86 -17.39 0.31
N GLY A 178 7.63 -18.59 -0.20
CA GLY A 178 6.77 -18.83 -1.36
C GLY A 178 7.46 -18.58 -2.71
N GLY A 179 6.71 -18.88 -3.77
CA GLY A 179 7.16 -18.83 -5.16
C GLY A 179 6.48 -17.75 -6.01
N GLY A 180 5.64 -16.89 -5.39
CA GLY A 180 4.89 -15.84 -6.09
C GLY A 180 5.79 -14.82 -6.80
N LEU A 181 5.41 -14.45 -8.04
CA LEU A 181 6.14 -13.46 -8.85
C LEU A 181 5.57 -12.04 -8.68
N PHE A 182 4.25 -11.91 -8.68
CA PHE A 182 3.53 -10.62 -8.71
C PHE A 182 2.44 -10.54 -7.64
N PHE A 183 1.79 -11.66 -7.31
CA PHE A 183 0.76 -11.73 -6.28
C PHE A 183 1.33 -12.18 -4.93
N SER A 184 0.66 -11.79 -3.85
CA SER A 184 1.02 -12.18 -2.48
C SER A 184 0.25 -13.43 -2.09
N GLY A 185 0.96 -14.55 -1.92
CA GLY A 185 0.45 -15.79 -1.34
C GLY A 185 0.93 -15.98 0.10
N VAL A 186 1.79 -16.96 0.34
CA VAL A 186 2.38 -17.19 1.69
C VAL A 186 3.39 -16.11 2.11
N ASN A 187 3.85 -15.27 1.17
CA ASN A 187 4.83 -14.22 1.42
C ASN A 187 4.21 -13.01 2.14
N GLN A 188 3.85 -13.18 3.42
CA GLN A 188 3.19 -12.16 4.24
C GLN A 188 3.91 -11.89 5.57
N ILE A 189 5.18 -12.30 5.66
CA ILE A 189 6.00 -12.20 6.88
C ILE A 189 6.36 -10.73 7.17
N ASN A 190 6.70 -9.98 6.12
CA ASN A 190 7.15 -8.60 6.25
C ASN A 190 6.03 -7.63 5.88
N PRO A 191 5.90 -6.51 6.59
CA PRO A 191 5.12 -5.38 6.12
C PRO A 191 5.71 -4.79 4.84
N VAL A 192 4.85 -4.14 4.06
CA VAL A 192 5.19 -3.51 2.78
C VAL A 192 5.03 -2.00 2.91
N ASP A 193 5.96 -1.25 2.35
CA ASP A 193 5.88 0.19 2.17
C ASP A 193 5.37 0.50 0.76
N TYR A 194 4.05 0.70 0.63
CA TYR A 194 3.41 0.93 -0.66
C TYR A 194 3.74 2.32 -1.24
N THR A 195 3.97 3.30 -0.38
CA THR A 195 4.41 4.65 -0.80
C THR A 195 5.79 4.59 -1.43
N THR A 196 6.73 3.84 -0.84
CA THR A 196 8.04 3.61 -1.43
C THR A 196 7.96 2.91 -2.78
N LEU A 197 7.07 1.93 -2.97
CA LEU A 197 6.89 1.26 -4.26
C LEU A 197 6.51 2.22 -5.39
N ARG A 198 5.83 3.33 -5.06
CA ARG A 198 5.36 4.35 -6.00
C ARG A 198 6.37 5.49 -6.22
N ARG A 199 7.46 5.52 -5.43
CA ARG A 199 8.53 6.51 -5.54
C ARG A 199 9.44 6.23 -6.76
N PRO A 200 9.92 7.27 -7.47
CA PRO A 200 10.84 7.12 -8.59
C PRO A 200 12.13 6.36 -8.24
N GLY A 201 12.53 5.40 -9.10
CA GLY A 201 13.80 4.70 -9.00
C GLY A 201 13.94 3.75 -7.80
N THR A 202 12.82 3.35 -7.18
CA THR A 202 12.75 2.34 -6.11
C THR A 202 13.19 0.95 -6.58
N ASP A 203 14.11 0.36 -5.82
CA ASP A 203 14.32 -1.08 -5.81
C ASP A 203 13.35 -1.73 -4.80
N ALA A 204 12.29 -2.34 -5.33
CA ALA A 204 11.24 -2.93 -4.51
C ALA A 204 11.74 -4.03 -3.56
N ALA A 205 12.83 -4.73 -3.92
CA ALA A 205 13.34 -5.83 -3.11
C ALA A 205 14.07 -5.35 -1.86
N SER A 206 14.83 -4.25 -1.95
CA SER A 206 15.66 -3.75 -0.86
C SER A 206 15.04 -2.58 -0.11
N GLU A 207 14.14 -1.81 -0.72
CA GLU A 207 13.64 -0.57 -0.13
C GLU A 207 12.18 -0.63 0.35
N ALA A 208 11.34 -1.49 -0.25
CA ALA A 208 9.90 -1.50 0.01
C ALA A 208 9.43 -2.59 0.99
N GLN A 209 10.30 -3.54 1.32
CA GLN A 209 10.03 -4.50 2.41
C GLN A 209 10.49 -3.86 3.71
N ILE A 210 9.58 -3.70 4.67
CA ILE A 210 9.90 -3.10 5.97
C ILE A 210 10.49 -4.20 6.86
N PRO A 211 11.78 -4.13 7.24
CA PRO A 211 12.40 -5.19 8.02
C PRO A 211 11.87 -5.20 9.46
N VAL A 212 11.79 -6.39 10.06
CA VAL A 212 11.20 -6.60 11.39
C VAL A 212 12.18 -7.36 12.29
N GLU A 213 12.20 -7.05 13.59
CA GLU A 213 13.05 -7.77 14.53
C GLU A 213 12.54 -9.20 14.76
N MET A 214 13.40 -10.16 14.40
CA MET A 214 13.10 -11.57 14.49
C MET A 214 14.35 -12.43 14.62
N LEU A 215 14.13 -13.64 15.12
CA LEU A 215 15.03 -14.76 14.98
C LEU A 215 14.59 -15.50 13.73
N TRP A 216 15.53 -15.77 12.85
CA TRP A 216 15.35 -16.61 11.69
C TRP A 216 16.43 -17.68 11.70
N ALA A 217 16.06 -18.92 11.40
CA ALA A 217 17.00 -20.02 11.29
C ALA A 217 16.62 -20.93 10.13
N LYS A 218 17.63 -21.41 9.41
CA LYS A 218 17.49 -22.43 8.37
C LYS A 218 18.46 -23.56 8.63
N TRP A 219 17.92 -24.74 8.81
CA TRP A 219 18.68 -25.99 8.85
C TRP A 219 18.61 -26.63 7.47
N THR A 220 19.75 -26.70 6.79
CA THR A 220 19.92 -27.55 5.61
C THR A 220 20.30 -28.93 6.12
N LEU A 221 19.42 -29.92 5.96
CA LEU A 221 19.63 -31.27 6.48
C LEU A 221 20.55 -32.07 5.55
N ASP A 222 20.33 -31.91 4.24
CA ASP A 222 21.14 -32.51 3.18
C ASP A 222 20.99 -31.67 1.89
N SER A 223 21.53 -32.18 0.77
CA SER A 223 21.45 -31.54 -0.55
C SER A 223 20.02 -31.33 -1.09
N LYS A 224 19.02 -32.01 -0.53
CA LYS A 224 17.63 -32.01 -1.01
C LYS A 224 16.68 -31.31 -0.04
N LEU A 225 16.87 -31.47 1.27
CA LEU A 225 15.91 -31.09 2.30
C LEU A 225 16.44 -29.95 3.18
N SER A 226 15.61 -28.93 3.38
CA SER A 226 15.85 -27.88 4.36
C SER A 226 14.59 -27.52 5.13
N LEU A 227 14.78 -27.17 6.40
CA LEU A 227 13.78 -26.63 7.31
C LEU A 227 14.14 -25.19 7.65
N GLU A 228 13.17 -24.30 7.66
CA GLU A 228 13.38 -22.89 7.94
C GLU A 228 12.27 -22.39 8.87
N GLY A 229 12.63 -21.58 9.86
CA GLY A 229 11.69 -21.04 10.83
C GLY A 229 12.00 -19.59 11.18
N PHE A 230 10.96 -18.87 11.59
CA PHE A 230 11.12 -17.53 12.15
C PHE A 230 10.26 -17.35 13.39
N TRP A 231 10.70 -16.45 14.27
CA TRP A 231 9.97 -15.96 15.43
C TRP A 231 10.18 -14.45 15.56
N GLN A 232 9.11 -13.67 15.41
CA GLN A 232 9.15 -12.20 15.53
C GLN A 232 8.71 -11.76 16.92
N TRP A 233 9.36 -10.73 17.45
CA TRP A 233 9.05 -10.15 18.77
C TRP A 233 8.73 -8.66 18.72
N ASN A 234 8.61 -8.08 17.51
CA ASN A 234 8.19 -6.71 17.33
C ASN A 234 7.29 -6.62 16.10
N TRP A 235 6.06 -6.13 16.26
CA TRP A 235 5.12 -5.98 15.17
C TRP A 235 5.26 -4.61 14.49
N ARG A 236 4.93 -4.54 13.20
CA ARG A 236 4.90 -3.29 12.43
C ARG A 236 3.75 -3.31 11.41
N PRO A 237 3.06 -2.19 11.18
CA PRO A 237 2.10 -2.08 10.10
C PRO A 237 2.79 -2.03 8.73
N SER A 238 2.03 -2.32 7.67
CA SER A 238 2.37 -1.87 6.33
C SER A 238 2.12 -0.36 6.23
N GLU A 239 2.93 0.33 5.41
CA GLU A 239 2.80 1.76 5.18
C GLU A 239 2.01 2.00 3.90
N TYR A 240 1.01 2.87 3.98
CA TYR A 240 0.12 3.24 2.89
C TYR A 240 0.28 4.72 2.57
N ASP A 241 -0.11 5.14 1.37
CA ASP A 241 -0.01 6.53 0.96
C ASP A 241 -0.81 7.46 1.89
N PRO A 242 -0.15 8.50 2.45
CA PRO A 242 -0.77 9.35 3.45
C PRO A 242 -1.72 10.37 2.82
N CYS A 243 -2.66 10.90 3.63
CA CYS A 243 -3.68 11.85 3.20
C CYS A 243 -3.10 13.03 2.40
N GLY A 244 -3.83 13.43 1.37
CA GLY A 244 -3.44 14.52 0.46
C GLY A 244 -2.42 14.15 -0.61
N THR A 245 -1.67 13.04 -0.49
CA THR A 245 -0.71 12.62 -1.53
C THR A 245 -1.40 11.98 -2.73
N PHE A 246 -0.76 11.99 -3.89
CA PHE A 246 -1.39 11.61 -5.16
C PHE A 246 -2.02 10.21 -5.16
N PHE A 247 -1.41 9.22 -4.51
CA PHE A 247 -1.94 7.85 -4.46
C PHE A 247 -2.75 7.52 -3.19
N SER A 248 -3.08 8.53 -2.38
CA SER A 248 -3.95 8.38 -1.22
C SER A 248 -5.35 7.98 -1.67
N GLY A 249 -5.74 6.73 -1.41
CA GLY A 249 -7.06 6.20 -1.77
C GLY A 249 -8.15 6.45 -0.73
N SER A 250 -7.83 7.18 0.36
CA SER A 250 -8.77 7.53 1.42
C SER A 250 -8.25 8.72 2.24
N ASP A 251 -9.15 9.66 2.55
CA ASP A 251 -8.83 10.84 3.36
C ASP A 251 -9.07 10.58 4.86
N LEU A 252 -9.61 9.42 5.22
CA LEU A 252 -9.79 8.99 6.61
C LEU A 252 -8.47 8.72 7.34
N GLY A 253 -7.34 8.80 6.65
CA GLY A 253 -6.04 8.90 7.28
C GLY A 253 -5.63 7.69 8.11
N ILE A 254 -5.00 6.69 7.49
CA ILE A 254 -4.33 5.61 8.24
C ILE A 254 -3.23 6.21 9.14
N GLU A 255 -2.54 7.23 8.64
CA GLU A 255 -1.55 7.98 9.40
C GLU A 255 -2.16 8.79 10.54
N ARG A 256 -1.49 8.80 11.69
CA ARG A 256 -2.00 9.52 12.87
C ARG A 256 -2.10 11.03 12.64
N GLY A 257 -1.24 11.60 11.80
CA GLY A 257 -1.32 13.00 11.37
C GLY A 257 -2.59 13.33 10.57
N CYS A 258 -3.17 12.35 9.90
CA CYS A 258 -4.39 12.50 9.11
C CYS A 258 -5.68 12.31 9.93
N ALA A 259 -5.59 12.34 11.26
CA ALA A 259 -6.70 12.07 12.16
C ALA A 259 -7.81 13.11 12.05
N GLY A 260 -9.05 12.65 11.91
CA GLY A 260 -10.22 13.52 11.91
C GLY A 260 -10.93 13.56 10.57
N ILE A 261 -12.11 12.95 10.50
CA ILE A 261 -12.96 12.95 9.30
C ILE A 261 -13.85 14.17 9.34
N GLN A 262 -13.86 14.99 8.30
CA GLN A 262 -14.71 16.18 8.25
C GLN A 262 -16.18 15.78 8.12
N SER A 263 -17.05 16.43 8.89
CA SER A 263 -18.48 16.07 8.97
C SER A 263 -19.27 16.34 7.68
N ASN A 264 -18.68 17.08 6.73
CA ASN A 264 -19.24 17.28 5.40
C ASN A 264 -19.33 16.02 4.55
N ALA A 265 -18.55 14.98 4.87
CA ALA A 265 -18.66 13.65 4.27
C ALA A 265 -20.08 13.04 4.33
N TYR A 266 -20.97 13.57 5.18
CA TYR A 266 -22.30 13.02 5.43
C TYR A 266 -23.45 13.84 4.87
N TYR A 267 -23.17 15.00 4.28
CA TYR A 267 -24.26 15.86 3.81
C TYR A 267 -24.88 15.29 2.53
N PRO A 268 -26.22 15.20 2.46
CA PRO A 268 -26.92 14.75 1.27
C PRO A 268 -27.03 15.86 0.20
N LEU A 269 -26.11 16.83 0.20
CA LEU A 269 -26.08 17.98 -0.71
C LEU A 269 -24.77 18.04 -1.51
N ASN A 270 -24.78 18.78 -2.60
CA ASN A 270 -23.61 19.11 -3.40
C ASN A 270 -23.48 20.64 -3.57
N SER A 271 -22.38 21.07 -4.19
CA SER A 271 -22.09 22.48 -4.49
C SER A 271 -23.13 23.20 -5.36
N ALA A 272 -24.07 22.48 -5.99
CA ALA A 272 -25.18 23.05 -6.77
C ALA A 272 -26.53 23.04 -6.02
N SER A 273 -26.56 22.51 -4.79
CA SER A 273 -27.79 22.41 -4.00
C SER A 273 -28.19 23.77 -3.42
N SER A 274 -29.49 24.00 -3.22
CA SER A 274 -29.96 25.23 -2.56
C SER A 274 -29.43 25.30 -1.12
N GLY A 275 -28.86 26.44 -0.73
CA GLY A 275 -28.23 26.63 0.58
C GLY A 275 -26.82 26.04 0.73
N ALA A 276 -26.27 25.43 -0.33
CA ALA A 276 -24.86 25.03 -0.38
C ALA A 276 -23.95 26.25 -0.33
N GLY A 277 -22.77 26.09 0.26
CA GLY A 277 -21.76 27.13 0.30
C GLY A 277 -20.39 26.57 0.68
N PRO A 278 -19.35 27.43 0.77
CA PRO A 278 -17.99 27.03 1.12
C PRO A 278 -17.87 26.29 2.46
N TRP A 279 -18.89 26.38 3.32
CA TRP A 279 -18.99 25.58 4.54
C TRP A 279 -19.00 24.07 4.29
N LEU A 280 -19.32 23.61 3.08
CA LEU A 280 -19.21 22.20 2.67
C LEU A 280 -17.76 21.77 2.35
N SER A 281 -16.76 22.62 2.55
CA SER A 281 -15.34 22.25 2.36
C SER A 281 -14.74 21.59 3.59
N ASP A 282 -13.74 20.74 3.37
CA ASP A 282 -13.00 20.05 4.42
C ASP A 282 -12.26 21.06 5.30
N GLY A 283 -11.61 22.05 4.70
CA GLY A 283 -10.92 23.13 5.43
C GLY A 283 -11.84 23.96 6.32
N PHE A 284 -13.06 24.30 5.87
CA PHE A 284 -14.02 24.99 6.74
C PHE A 284 -14.41 24.11 7.94
N MET A 285 -14.79 22.86 7.70
CA MET A 285 -15.22 21.94 8.76
C MET A 285 -14.10 21.68 9.76
N GLN A 286 -12.87 21.52 9.28
CA GLN A 286 -11.67 21.41 10.10
C GLN A 286 -11.48 22.64 10.99
N SER A 287 -11.60 23.86 10.42
CA SER A 287 -11.42 25.12 11.16
C SER A 287 -12.45 25.32 12.28
N MET A 288 -13.66 24.77 12.10
CA MET A 288 -14.74 24.85 13.07
C MET A 288 -14.67 23.74 14.14
N GLY A 289 -13.83 22.72 13.94
CA GLY A 289 -13.77 21.52 14.78
C GLY A 289 -14.92 20.54 14.52
N ALA A 290 -15.61 20.68 13.38
CA ALA A 290 -16.72 19.82 12.96
C ALA A 290 -16.20 18.52 12.32
N ILE A 291 -15.47 17.74 13.11
CA ILE A 291 -14.79 16.51 12.70
C ILE A 291 -15.25 15.32 13.55
N LEU A 292 -15.12 14.11 13.02
CA LEU A 292 -15.16 12.85 13.77
C LEU A 292 -13.73 12.55 14.23
N PRO A 293 -13.40 12.71 15.52
CA PRO A 293 -12.02 12.60 15.98
C PRO A 293 -11.51 11.16 15.98
N ARG A 294 -10.20 10.99 15.85
CA ARG A 294 -9.53 9.70 16.10
C ARG A 294 -9.45 9.38 17.59
N ASP A 295 -9.65 8.11 17.92
CA ASP A 295 -9.28 7.54 19.21
C ASP A 295 -7.94 6.79 19.09
N ARG A 296 -7.48 6.16 20.17
CA ARG A 296 -6.25 5.38 20.15
C ARG A 296 -6.39 4.14 19.28
N ASP A 297 -5.49 4.00 18.32
CA ASP A 297 -5.34 2.79 17.50
C ASP A 297 -5.10 1.53 18.34
N ARG A 298 -5.56 0.40 17.83
CA ARG A 298 -5.32 -0.94 18.37
C ARG A 298 -4.29 -1.66 17.50
N TYR A 299 -3.01 -1.47 17.82
CA TYR A 299 -1.91 -2.12 17.11
C TYR A 299 -1.89 -3.64 17.33
N GLY A 300 -1.30 -4.36 16.36
CA GLY A 300 -1.09 -5.79 16.45
C GLY A 300 -0.09 -6.14 17.54
N SER A 301 -0.22 -7.31 18.12
CA SER A 301 0.65 -7.77 19.20
C SER A 301 2.07 -8.02 18.71
N ASP A 302 3.05 -7.61 19.51
CA ASP A 302 4.46 -7.97 19.32
C ASP A 302 4.73 -9.47 19.50
N ARG A 303 3.77 -10.23 20.04
CA ARG A 303 3.93 -11.64 20.40
C ARG A 303 3.20 -12.57 19.45
N GLY A 304 3.69 -13.81 19.39
CA GLY A 304 2.98 -14.92 18.79
C GLY A 304 3.03 -14.96 17.26
N GLN A 305 3.98 -14.25 16.66
CA GLN A 305 4.24 -14.27 15.22
C GLN A 305 5.39 -15.23 14.93
N TYR A 306 5.10 -16.33 14.24
CA TYR A 306 6.09 -17.34 13.91
C TYR A 306 5.67 -18.12 12.67
N GLY A 307 6.62 -18.82 12.09
CA GLY A 307 6.34 -19.72 11.00
C GLY A 307 7.37 -20.83 10.90
N LEU A 308 6.98 -21.89 10.20
CA LEU A 308 7.83 -22.99 9.81
C LEU A 308 7.65 -23.24 8.31
N SER A 309 8.73 -23.57 7.64
CA SER A 309 8.69 -24.04 6.26
C SER A 309 9.65 -25.21 6.05
N MET A 310 9.28 -26.06 5.10
CA MET A 310 10.08 -27.17 4.64
C MET A 310 10.24 -27.04 3.13
N ARG A 311 11.44 -27.24 2.62
CA ARG A 311 11.74 -27.25 1.19
C ARG A 311 12.46 -28.51 0.81
N TYR A 312 11.94 -29.20 -0.20
CA TYR A 312 12.54 -30.38 -0.80
C TYR A 312 12.86 -30.10 -2.26
N ARG A 313 14.09 -30.39 -2.71
CA ARG A 313 14.52 -30.24 -4.10
C ARG A 313 15.09 -31.56 -4.61
N ASP A 314 14.52 -32.05 -5.68
CA ASP A 314 15.06 -33.19 -6.42
C ASP A 314 15.83 -32.67 -7.64
N GLU A 315 17.16 -32.62 -7.51
CA GLU A 315 18.04 -32.10 -8.55
C GLU A 315 17.96 -32.91 -9.84
N ALA A 316 17.79 -34.24 -9.75
CA ALA A 316 17.76 -35.13 -10.90
C ALA A 316 16.57 -34.84 -11.83
N SER A 317 15.40 -34.51 -11.25
CA SER A 317 14.22 -34.13 -12.03
C SER A 317 14.06 -32.61 -12.22
N GLY A 318 14.88 -31.80 -11.54
CA GLY A 318 14.76 -30.35 -11.49
C GLY A 318 13.47 -29.87 -10.81
N ARG A 319 12.85 -30.71 -9.98
CA ARG A 319 11.58 -30.42 -9.28
C ARG A 319 11.86 -29.97 -7.85
N GLY A 320 11.00 -29.09 -7.34
CA GLY A 320 11.05 -28.67 -5.96
C GLY A 320 9.66 -28.49 -5.36
N TRP A 321 9.57 -28.69 -4.05
CA TRP A 321 8.36 -28.56 -3.28
C TRP A 321 8.63 -27.75 -2.03
N GLY A 322 7.61 -27.04 -1.57
CA GLY A 322 7.63 -26.29 -0.32
C GLY A 322 6.35 -26.53 0.47
N ALA A 323 6.46 -26.58 1.79
CA ALA A 323 5.34 -26.55 2.71
C ALA A 323 5.56 -25.43 3.72
N TYR A 324 4.50 -24.73 4.09
CA TYR A 324 4.57 -23.53 4.92
C TYR A 324 3.44 -23.54 5.96
N TYR A 325 3.77 -23.12 7.17
CA TYR A 325 2.83 -22.72 8.20
C TYR A 325 3.25 -21.37 8.76
N LEU A 326 2.32 -20.43 8.85
CA LEU A 326 2.53 -19.13 9.46
C LEU A 326 1.41 -18.82 10.44
N ARG A 327 1.76 -18.20 11.55
CA ARG A 327 0.84 -17.44 12.40
C ARG A 327 1.36 -16.00 12.44
N ILE A 328 0.59 -15.06 11.92
CA ILE A 328 0.96 -13.64 11.81
C ILE A 328 -0.17 -12.75 12.33
N ASN A 329 0.15 -11.51 12.65
CA ASN A 329 -0.84 -10.48 12.95
C ASN A 329 -1.00 -9.59 11.72
N SER A 330 -2.19 -9.00 11.53
CA SER A 330 -2.47 -8.18 10.36
C SER A 330 -1.45 -7.06 10.22
N ARG A 331 -0.97 -6.82 8.99
CA ARG A 331 -0.18 -5.65 8.63
C ARG A 331 -1.05 -4.53 8.03
N ALA A 332 -2.26 -4.89 7.61
CA ALA A 332 -3.27 -3.95 7.11
C ALA A 332 -4.14 -3.42 8.27
N PRO A 333 -4.50 -2.13 8.23
CA PRO A 333 -5.42 -1.53 9.19
C PRO A 333 -6.88 -1.82 8.83
N TYR A 334 -7.74 -1.89 9.84
CA TYR A 334 -9.19 -2.00 9.71
C TYR A 334 -9.86 -0.90 10.53
N LEU A 335 -10.84 -0.21 9.93
CA LEU A 335 -11.54 0.90 10.54
C LEU A 335 -12.67 0.39 11.43
N ASP A 336 -12.55 0.65 12.73
CA ASP A 336 -13.61 0.58 13.73
C ASP A 336 -14.16 1.98 14.01
N ALA A 337 -15.36 2.09 14.57
CA ALA A 337 -15.88 3.37 15.04
C ALA A 337 -16.76 3.25 16.28
N THR A 338 -16.83 4.29 17.12
CA THR A 338 -17.77 4.32 18.24
C THR A 338 -19.18 4.70 17.80
N VAL A 339 -20.19 4.11 18.43
CA VAL A 339 -21.58 4.58 18.32
C VAL A 339 -21.68 6.00 18.86
N ILE A 340 -22.54 6.81 18.23
CA ILE A 340 -22.85 8.19 18.66
C ILE A 340 -23.11 8.23 20.17
N ASP A 341 -22.43 9.16 20.84
CA ASP A 341 -22.47 9.32 22.29
C ASP A 341 -22.89 10.74 22.66
N PRO A 342 -24.19 10.97 22.97
CA PRO A 342 -24.68 12.29 23.37
C PRO A 342 -23.96 12.88 24.58
N ALA A 343 -23.35 12.05 25.44
CA ALA A 343 -22.60 12.53 26.60
C ALA A 343 -21.30 13.25 26.21
N ARG A 344 -20.83 13.07 24.97
CA ARG A 344 -19.62 13.69 24.42
C ARG A 344 -19.90 14.89 23.50
N THR A 345 -21.15 15.27 23.31
CA THR A 345 -21.51 16.38 22.42
C THR A 345 -20.94 17.70 22.95
N ASP A 346 -20.18 18.41 22.11
CA ASP A 346 -19.83 19.81 22.36
C ASP A 346 -21.06 20.70 22.11
N PRO A 347 -21.65 21.31 23.16
CA PRO A 347 -22.86 22.12 23.00
C PRO A 347 -22.60 23.42 22.24
N THR A 348 -21.35 23.83 22.04
CA THR A 348 -20.98 25.07 21.36
C THR A 348 -20.81 24.91 19.84
N LEU A 349 -20.60 23.68 19.36
CA LEU A 349 -20.28 23.43 17.95
C LEU A 349 -21.43 23.80 17.01
N ALA A 350 -22.66 23.34 17.28
CA ALA A 350 -23.81 23.68 16.44
C ALA A 350 -24.10 25.20 16.41
N PRO A 351 -24.15 25.92 17.55
CA PRO A 351 -24.27 27.38 17.55
C PRO A 351 -23.17 28.11 16.75
N ARG A 352 -21.91 27.67 16.87
CA ARG A 352 -20.79 28.24 16.09
C ARG A 352 -20.97 28.03 14.59
N LEU A 353 -21.39 26.84 14.17
CA LEU A 353 -21.66 26.53 12.76
C LEU A 353 -22.82 27.36 12.20
N ILE A 354 -23.91 27.51 12.97
CA ILE A 354 -25.07 28.33 12.58
C ILE A 354 -24.65 29.80 12.43
N ALA A 355 -23.88 30.33 13.39
CA ALA A 355 -23.35 31.69 13.31
C ALA A 355 -22.42 31.89 12.10
N ALA A 356 -21.74 30.84 11.65
CA ALA A 356 -20.91 30.82 10.45
C ALA A 356 -21.68 30.54 9.14
N GLY A 357 -23.02 30.49 9.19
CA GLY A 357 -23.88 30.36 8.01
C GLY A 357 -24.21 28.92 7.58
N VAL A 358 -23.88 27.91 8.40
CA VAL A 358 -24.31 26.53 8.16
C VAL A 358 -25.81 26.38 8.49
N PRO A 359 -26.64 25.79 7.61
CA PRO A 359 -28.04 25.53 7.92
C PRO A 359 -28.20 24.68 9.19
N GLU A 360 -29.17 25.03 10.03
CA GLU A 360 -29.35 24.45 11.37
C GLU A 360 -29.36 22.92 11.38
N VAL A 361 -30.08 22.30 10.44
CA VAL A 361 -30.14 20.82 10.34
C VAL A 361 -28.76 20.18 10.17
N TYR A 362 -27.86 20.80 9.41
CA TYR A 362 -26.51 20.30 9.17
C TYR A 362 -25.56 20.63 10.31
N ALA A 363 -25.75 21.78 10.97
CA ALA A 363 -25.01 22.11 12.18
C ALA A 363 -25.31 21.13 13.32
N GLN A 364 -26.58 20.77 13.52
CA GLN A 364 -27.00 19.76 14.50
C GLN A 364 -26.48 18.37 14.14
N LEU A 365 -26.53 18.01 12.85
CA LEU A 365 -25.93 16.76 12.38
C LEU A 365 -24.43 16.71 12.66
N SER A 366 -23.69 17.78 12.38
CA SER A 366 -22.25 17.89 12.65
C SER A 366 -21.94 17.64 14.13
N ALA A 367 -22.64 18.33 15.03
CA ALA A 367 -22.44 18.18 16.47
C ALA A 367 -22.69 16.74 16.95
N ARG A 368 -23.68 16.06 16.36
CA ARG A 368 -23.96 14.65 16.65
C ARG A 368 -22.87 13.73 16.10
N LEU A 369 -22.44 13.94 14.86
CA LEU A 369 -21.39 13.14 14.20
C LEU A 369 -20.04 13.27 14.92
N SER A 370 -19.69 14.46 15.41
CA SER A 370 -18.44 14.71 16.13
C SER A 370 -18.26 13.90 17.42
N THR A 371 -19.28 13.15 17.86
CA THR A 371 -19.18 12.21 18.97
C THR A 371 -18.66 10.82 18.56
N ILE A 372 -18.72 10.48 17.27
CA ILE A 372 -18.17 9.25 16.68
C ILE A 372 -16.65 9.36 16.67
N ARG A 373 -15.97 8.33 17.17
CA ARG A 373 -14.51 8.25 17.11
C ARG A 373 -14.06 7.12 16.21
N GLU A 374 -13.13 7.40 15.31
CA GLU A 374 -12.47 6.39 14.47
C GLU A 374 -11.36 5.67 15.23
N ILE A 375 -11.23 4.36 15.01
CA ILE A 375 -10.17 3.53 15.60
C ILE A 375 -9.59 2.67 14.48
N TRP A 376 -8.29 2.74 14.24
CA TRP A 376 -7.62 1.78 13.37
C TRP A 376 -7.16 0.57 14.18
N GLU A 377 -7.65 -0.62 13.83
CA GLU A 377 -7.28 -1.89 14.45
C GLU A 377 -6.46 -2.76 13.50
N TYR A 378 -5.46 -3.46 14.06
CA TYR A 378 -4.61 -4.42 13.36
C TYR A 378 -4.76 -5.79 14.01
N PRO A 379 -5.74 -6.60 13.57
CA PRO A 379 -6.14 -7.80 14.30
C PRO A 379 -5.07 -8.90 14.28
N ASP A 380 -4.90 -9.58 15.41
CA ASP A 380 -3.94 -10.69 15.58
C ASP A 380 -4.43 -12.02 14.99
N ASP A 381 -3.56 -13.04 15.03
CA ASP A 381 -3.92 -14.47 14.89
C ASP A 381 -4.49 -14.89 13.52
N ILE A 382 -3.85 -14.43 12.45
CA ILE A 382 -4.06 -14.93 11.07
C ILE A 382 -3.17 -16.16 10.87
N ARG A 383 -3.75 -17.27 10.41
CA ARG A 383 -3.02 -18.53 10.21
C ARG A 383 -3.02 -18.91 8.74
N ILE A 384 -1.84 -19.17 8.18
CA ILE A 384 -1.67 -19.48 6.77
C ILE A 384 -0.99 -20.84 6.65
N LEU A 385 -1.63 -21.75 5.91
CA LEU A 385 -1.04 -23.00 5.44
C LEU A 385 -0.77 -22.86 3.95
N GLY A 386 0.38 -23.32 3.48
CA GLY A 386 0.73 -23.25 2.07
C GLY A 386 1.52 -24.44 1.58
N LEU A 387 1.34 -24.75 0.30
CA LEU A 387 2.11 -25.73 -0.45
C LEU A 387 2.57 -25.08 -1.75
N SER A 388 3.82 -25.28 -2.13
CA SER A 388 4.35 -24.82 -3.41
C SER A 388 5.01 -25.96 -4.17
N ALA A 389 4.97 -25.90 -5.50
CA ALA A 389 5.72 -26.77 -6.38
C ALA A 389 6.38 -25.95 -7.49
N GLN A 390 7.58 -26.36 -7.89
CA GLN A 390 8.31 -25.75 -9.00
C GLN A 390 8.94 -26.83 -9.87
N THR A 391 9.00 -26.58 -11.17
CA THR A 391 9.62 -27.50 -12.14
C THR A 391 10.12 -26.74 -13.36
N ARG A 392 11.04 -27.35 -14.11
CA ARG A 392 11.50 -26.84 -15.40
C ARG A 392 11.01 -27.74 -16.53
N TRP A 393 10.33 -27.16 -17.51
CA TRP A 393 9.81 -27.89 -18.66
C TRP A 393 10.11 -27.14 -19.96
N ARG A 394 10.88 -27.76 -20.86
CA ARG A 394 11.25 -27.21 -22.19
C ARG A 394 11.76 -25.76 -22.13
N GLY A 395 12.60 -25.47 -21.12
CA GLY A 395 13.18 -24.14 -20.90
C GLY A 395 12.29 -23.13 -20.15
N TRP A 396 11.03 -23.50 -19.85
CA TRP A 396 10.16 -22.73 -18.97
C TRP A 396 10.36 -23.16 -17.51
N ASN A 397 10.46 -22.20 -16.61
CA ASN A 397 10.29 -22.41 -15.18
C ASN A 397 8.80 -22.26 -14.88
N LEU A 398 8.20 -23.27 -14.27
CA LEU A 398 6.80 -23.30 -13.87
C LEU A 398 6.73 -23.37 -12.35
N GLY A 399 5.88 -22.57 -11.75
CA GLY A 399 5.61 -22.56 -10.31
C GLY A 399 4.12 -22.61 -10.02
N ALA A 400 3.77 -23.24 -8.91
CA ALA A 400 2.42 -23.27 -8.37
C ALA A 400 2.48 -23.09 -6.86
N GLU A 401 1.53 -22.33 -6.30
CA GLU A 401 1.38 -22.15 -4.86
C GLU A 401 -0.10 -22.20 -4.48
N LEU A 402 -0.47 -23.10 -3.58
CA LEU A 402 -1.79 -23.20 -2.99
C LEU A 402 -1.69 -22.79 -1.51
N SER A 403 -2.58 -21.90 -1.06
CA SER A 403 -2.63 -21.49 0.33
C SER A 403 -4.06 -21.45 0.87
N HIS A 404 -4.18 -21.75 2.17
CA HIS A 404 -5.38 -21.64 2.96
C HIS A 404 -5.09 -20.70 4.14
N THR A 405 -5.83 -19.59 4.20
CA THR A 405 -5.75 -18.60 5.27
C THR A 405 -6.99 -18.70 6.13
N ARG A 406 -6.79 -18.91 7.44
CA ARG A 406 -7.86 -18.97 8.43
C ARG A 406 -7.90 -17.68 9.25
N GLY A 407 -9.10 -17.16 9.44
CA GLY A 407 -9.34 -15.98 10.28
C GLY A 407 -8.84 -14.67 9.68
N GLN A 408 -8.81 -14.55 8.34
CA GLN A 408 -8.47 -13.32 7.64
C GLN A 408 -9.48 -12.21 8.00
N PRO A 409 -9.05 -11.08 8.57
CA PRO A 409 -9.94 -9.94 8.79
C PRO A 409 -10.34 -9.32 7.44
N VAL A 410 -11.61 -8.92 7.33
CA VAL A 410 -12.19 -8.33 6.13
C VAL A 410 -13.02 -7.11 6.51
N GLN A 411 -12.64 -5.96 5.98
CA GLN A 411 -13.27 -4.67 6.26
C GLN A 411 -14.72 -4.67 5.78
N LEU A 412 -15.66 -4.43 6.70
CA LEU A 412 -17.05 -4.11 6.38
C LEU A 412 -17.07 -2.84 5.52
N ASN A 413 -18.01 -2.77 4.59
CA ASN A 413 -18.15 -1.56 3.79
C ASN A 413 -18.38 -0.37 4.72
N THR A 414 -17.51 0.61 4.60
CA THR A 414 -17.44 1.74 5.51
C THR A 414 -18.62 2.69 5.34
N ALA A 415 -19.18 2.80 4.13
CA ALA A 415 -20.41 3.56 3.92
C ALA A 415 -21.63 2.87 4.58
N ASP A 416 -21.67 1.54 4.64
CA ASP A 416 -22.66 0.79 5.43
C ASP A 416 -22.46 0.98 6.93
N MET A 417 -21.21 1.03 7.40
CA MET A 417 -20.91 1.36 8.79
C MET A 417 -21.43 2.75 9.14
N PHE A 418 -21.18 3.74 8.28
CA PHE A 418 -21.67 5.09 8.48
C PHE A 418 -23.20 5.19 8.43
N ARG A 419 -23.85 4.44 7.53
CA ARG A 419 -25.32 4.32 7.54
C ARG A 419 -25.84 3.70 8.84
N ALA A 420 -25.16 2.68 9.38
CA ALA A 420 -25.54 2.06 10.63
C ALA A 420 -25.36 3.01 11.83
N LEU A 421 -24.22 3.69 11.92
CA LEU A 421 -23.91 4.64 13.00
C LEU A 421 -24.88 5.82 13.06
N THR A 422 -25.32 6.32 11.89
CA THR A 422 -26.16 7.52 11.81
C THR A 422 -27.65 7.23 11.94
N SER A 423 -28.14 6.11 11.40
CA SER A 423 -29.57 5.82 11.29
C SER A 423 -29.97 4.39 11.64
N ASN A 424 -29.09 3.57 12.22
CA ASN A 424 -29.32 2.13 12.42
C ASN A 424 -29.76 1.40 11.13
N GLY A 425 -29.31 1.88 9.97
CA GLY A 425 -29.75 1.39 8.66
C GLY A 425 -28.75 0.45 7.96
N GLY A 426 -29.19 -0.16 6.86
CA GLY A 426 -28.33 -1.02 6.03
C GLY A 426 -28.10 -2.44 6.61
N PRO A 427 -27.22 -3.24 5.98
CA PRO A 427 -26.99 -4.65 6.35
C PRO A 427 -26.61 -4.86 7.81
N ILE A 428 -25.86 -3.92 8.38
CA ILE A 428 -25.31 -4.01 9.73
C ILE A 428 -26.01 -3.07 10.73
N GLY A 429 -27.15 -2.48 10.36
CA GLY A 429 -27.91 -1.57 11.22
C GLY A 429 -28.32 -2.19 12.56
N ALA A 430 -28.75 -3.46 12.56
CA ALA A 430 -29.08 -4.19 13.78
C ALA A 430 -27.86 -4.43 14.70
N ARG A 431 -26.65 -4.57 14.13
CA ARG A 431 -25.41 -4.68 14.93
C ARG A 431 -25.17 -3.38 15.69
N ASN A 432 -25.38 -2.23 15.06
CA ASN A 432 -25.24 -0.93 15.70
C ASN A 432 -26.32 -0.68 16.76
N ALA A 433 -27.58 -1.02 16.47
CA ALA A 433 -28.70 -0.82 17.39
C ALA A 433 -28.58 -1.62 18.70
N ALA A 434 -27.82 -2.72 18.69
CA ALA A 434 -27.56 -3.54 19.88
C ALA A 434 -26.44 -2.99 20.78
N LEU A 435 -25.74 -1.94 20.36
CA LEU A 435 -24.62 -1.34 21.08
C LEU A 435 -25.08 -0.11 21.89
N ALA A 436 -24.51 0.05 23.07
CA ALA A 436 -24.73 1.26 23.88
C ALA A 436 -24.03 2.49 23.26
N PRO A 437 -24.50 3.72 23.55
CA PRO A 437 -23.78 4.94 23.17
C PRO A 437 -22.29 4.88 23.59
N GLY A 438 -21.39 5.28 22.69
CA GLY A 438 -19.94 5.26 22.92
C GLY A 438 -19.28 3.87 22.83
N ALA A 439 -20.04 2.78 22.73
CA ALA A 439 -19.48 1.45 22.47
C ALA A 439 -18.90 1.35 21.06
N VAL A 440 -17.99 0.39 20.83
CA VAL A 440 -17.31 0.25 19.54
C VAL A 440 -18.09 -0.68 18.62
N LEU A 441 -18.50 -0.15 17.46
CA LEU A 441 -18.91 -0.94 16.31
C LEU A 441 -17.66 -1.43 15.60
N ARG A 442 -17.36 -2.72 15.77
CA ARG A 442 -16.26 -3.38 15.05
C ARG A 442 -16.53 -3.38 13.55
N GLY A 443 -15.56 -2.89 12.77
CA GLY A 443 -15.68 -2.68 11.34
C GLY A 443 -15.11 -3.79 10.47
N TYR A 444 -14.77 -4.94 11.03
CA TYR A 444 -14.35 -6.10 10.25
C TYR A 444 -14.97 -7.39 10.80
N ASP A 445 -15.17 -8.36 9.91
CA ASP A 445 -15.44 -9.76 10.27
C ASP A 445 -14.23 -10.62 9.86
N ARG A 446 -14.14 -11.85 10.40
CA ARG A 446 -13.11 -12.81 10.01
C ARG A 446 -13.69 -13.89 9.13
N VAL A 447 -13.00 -14.18 8.03
CA VAL A 447 -13.38 -15.25 7.10
C VAL A 447 -12.17 -16.09 6.74
N ASP A 448 -12.44 -17.27 6.19
CA ASP A 448 -11.41 -18.13 5.64
C ASP A 448 -11.29 -17.90 4.13
N LYS A 449 -10.07 -18.06 3.60
CA LYS A 449 -9.74 -17.82 2.19
C LYS A 449 -8.82 -18.93 1.67
N ASN A 450 -9.07 -19.37 0.45
CA ASN A 450 -8.19 -20.22 -0.33
C ASN A 450 -7.64 -19.43 -1.52
N GLN A 451 -6.37 -19.63 -1.86
CA GLN A 451 -5.73 -18.97 -2.99
C GLN A 451 -4.82 -19.93 -3.74
N LEU A 452 -4.93 -19.94 -5.08
CA LEU A 452 -4.05 -20.64 -6.00
C LEU A 452 -3.31 -19.62 -6.86
N MET A 453 -1.99 -19.75 -6.96
CA MET A 453 -1.15 -18.99 -7.87
C MET A 453 -0.42 -19.93 -8.80
N LEU A 454 -0.36 -19.58 -10.08
CA LEU A 454 0.35 -20.31 -11.11
C LEU A 454 1.25 -19.34 -11.86
N ASN A 455 2.56 -19.58 -11.85
CA ASN A 455 3.50 -18.73 -12.54
C ASN A 455 4.36 -19.47 -13.56
N VAL A 456 4.79 -18.72 -14.56
CA VAL A 456 5.64 -19.18 -15.66
C VAL A 456 6.70 -18.13 -15.95
N GLN A 457 7.91 -18.56 -16.20
CA GLN A 457 9.00 -17.67 -16.61
C GLN A 457 9.92 -18.36 -17.61
N ARG A 458 10.37 -17.62 -18.62
CA ARG A 458 11.42 -18.08 -19.53
C ARG A 458 12.28 -16.93 -20.01
N SER A 459 13.56 -17.23 -20.21
CA SER A 459 14.46 -16.38 -20.98
C SER A 459 14.75 -17.01 -22.34
N PHE A 460 14.84 -16.15 -23.35
CA PHE A 460 15.15 -16.47 -24.74
C PHE A 460 16.39 -15.66 -25.14
N ALA A 461 17.18 -16.20 -26.07
CA ALA A 461 18.32 -15.49 -26.65
C ALA A 461 17.97 -15.01 -28.06
N GLY A 462 18.50 -13.85 -28.47
CA GLY A 462 18.46 -13.38 -29.87
C GLY A 462 17.08 -12.96 -30.38
N VAL A 463 16.16 -12.51 -29.52
CA VAL A 463 14.81 -12.09 -29.92
C VAL A 463 14.81 -10.60 -30.29
N LEU A 464 14.32 -10.25 -31.48
CA LEU A 464 14.23 -8.85 -31.96
C LEU A 464 15.56 -8.08 -31.88
N GLY A 465 16.68 -8.76 -32.10
CA GLY A 465 18.03 -8.19 -31.98
C GLY A 465 18.53 -8.02 -30.54
N ALA A 466 17.71 -8.32 -29.53
CA ALA A 466 18.13 -8.29 -28.13
C ALA A 466 19.01 -9.50 -27.79
N LYS A 467 19.98 -9.30 -26.90
CA LYS A 467 20.84 -10.39 -26.39
C LYS A 467 20.00 -11.40 -25.60
N GLN A 468 19.10 -10.88 -24.77
CA GLN A 468 18.18 -11.66 -23.97
C GLN A 468 16.77 -11.06 -24.04
N ALA A 469 15.76 -11.93 -24.05
CA ALA A 469 14.38 -11.57 -23.80
C ALA A 469 13.85 -12.40 -22.63
N THR A 470 13.17 -11.78 -21.69
CA THR A 470 12.54 -12.46 -20.56
C THR A 470 11.04 -12.25 -20.62
N LEU A 471 10.30 -13.35 -20.49
CA LEU A 471 8.85 -13.36 -20.33
C LEU A 471 8.51 -14.03 -19.00
N ALA A 472 7.66 -13.37 -18.22
CA ALA A 472 7.12 -13.87 -16.97
C ALA A 472 5.61 -13.64 -16.93
N GLY A 473 4.88 -14.56 -16.31
CA GLY A 473 3.46 -14.43 -16.09
C GLY A 473 3.03 -15.13 -14.82
N GLU A 474 1.99 -14.62 -14.17
CA GLU A 474 1.34 -15.26 -13.04
C GLU A 474 -0.17 -15.05 -13.11
N ALA A 475 -0.93 -16.10 -12.83
CA ALA A 475 -2.35 -16.03 -12.59
C ALA A 475 -2.65 -16.34 -11.12
N MET A 476 -3.63 -15.64 -10.56
CA MET A 476 -4.12 -15.84 -9.20
C MET A 476 -5.62 -16.13 -9.23
N LEU A 477 -6.04 -17.14 -8.49
CA LEU A 477 -7.44 -17.40 -8.15
C LEU A 477 -7.59 -17.31 -6.64
N SER A 478 -8.60 -16.59 -6.17
CA SER A 478 -8.93 -16.42 -4.75
C SER A 478 -10.39 -16.80 -4.51
N ARG A 479 -10.64 -17.55 -3.44
CA ARG A 479 -11.97 -17.89 -2.96
C ARG A 479 -12.10 -17.62 -1.47
N ALA A 480 -13.07 -16.81 -1.07
CA ALA A 480 -13.34 -16.42 0.32
C ALA A 480 -14.75 -16.79 0.77
N ASP A 481 -14.90 -17.15 2.04
CA ASP A 481 -16.16 -17.56 2.65
C ASP A 481 -16.98 -16.36 3.16
N LEU A 482 -17.37 -15.48 2.23
CA LEU A 482 -18.20 -14.30 2.52
C LEU A 482 -19.69 -14.67 2.66
N PRO A 483 -20.47 -14.01 3.54
CA PRO A 483 -21.93 -14.16 3.56
C PRO A 483 -22.61 -13.54 2.32
N PRO A 484 -23.93 -13.74 2.13
CA PRO A 484 -24.71 -12.97 1.14
C PRO A 484 -24.68 -11.46 1.43
N LEU A 485 -24.78 -10.64 0.38
CA LEU A 485 -24.77 -9.16 0.48
C LEU A 485 -25.90 -8.60 1.35
N SER A 486 -27.02 -9.32 1.45
CA SER A 486 -28.16 -8.96 2.31
C SER A 486 -27.86 -9.05 3.81
N GLN A 487 -26.79 -9.75 4.19
CA GLN A 487 -26.37 -9.90 5.59
C GLN A 487 -25.20 -8.97 5.95
N ALA A 488 -24.20 -8.88 5.08
CA ALA A 488 -23.06 -7.97 5.25
C ALA A 488 -22.38 -7.73 3.90
N ARG A 489 -21.95 -6.48 3.68
CA ARG A 489 -21.17 -6.09 2.50
C ARG A 489 -19.80 -5.62 2.97
N TYR A 490 -18.78 -5.92 2.16
CA TYR A 490 -17.37 -5.73 2.52
C TYR A 490 -16.63 -4.98 1.42
N GLY A 491 -15.59 -4.24 1.80
CA GLY A 491 -14.78 -3.45 0.87
C GLY A 491 -15.58 -2.32 0.21
N ARG A 492 -15.29 -2.07 -1.08
CA ARG A 492 -15.78 -0.94 -1.89
C ARG A 492 -15.34 0.43 -1.36
N GLY A 493 -14.59 1.16 -2.18
CA GLY A 493 -14.06 2.49 -1.81
C GLY A 493 -15.16 3.51 -1.51
N PHE A 494 -14.80 4.54 -0.75
CA PHE A 494 -15.72 5.59 -0.32
C PHE A 494 -16.36 6.37 -1.46
N HIS A 495 -15.68 6.49 -2.60
CA HIS A 495 -16.12 7.20 -3.80
C HIS A 495 -17.57 6.86 -4.22
N TRP A 496 -18.02 5.64 -3.93
CA TRP A 496 -19.35 5.16 -4.32
C TRP A 496 -20.40 5.26 -3.21
N GLY A 497 -20.04 5.60 -1.98
CA GLY A 497 -20.98 5.80 -0.87
C GLY A 497 -21.84 4.58 -0.54
N PHE A 498 -22.99 4.81 0.10
CA PHE A 498 -23.90 3.77 0.60
C PHE A 498 -24.80 3.22 -0.52
N SER A 499 -24.95 1.89 -0.65
CA SER A 499 -25.93 1.29 -1.57
C SER A 499 -27.28 1.09 -0.87
N PRO A 500 -28.36 1.78 -1.28
CA PRO A 500 -29.69 1.58 -0.71
C PRO A 500 -30.42 0.36 -1.28
N GLN A 501 -29.90 -0.27 -2.35
CA GLN A 501 -30.46 -1.48 -2.95
C GLN A 501 -30.58 -2.58 -1.88
N GLY A 502 -31.75 -3.22 -1.83
CA GLY A 502 -32.06 -4.27 -0.84
C GLY A 502 -32.45 -3.77 0.56
N TYR A 503 -32.37 -2.46 0.84
CA TYR A 503 -32.64 -1.88 2.16
C TYR A 503 -33.65 -0.73 2.15
N GLY A 504 -34.59 -0.74 1.19
CA GLY A 504 -35.76 0.14 1.17
C GLY A 504 -35.48 1.63 0.90
N GLY A 505 -34.25 1.99 0.52
CA GLY A 505 -33.90 3.37 0.16
C GLY A 505 -34.00 3.63 -1.35
N ALA A 506 -34.43 4.83 -1.72
CA ALA A 506 -34.25 5.33 -3.08
C ALA A 506 -32.81 5.83 -3.27
N CYS A 507 -32.27 5.73 -4.49
CA CYS A 507 -31.01 6.38 -4.84
C CYS A 507 -31.21 7.91 -4.80
N PRO A 508 -30.53 8.66 -3.93
CA PRO A 508 -30.65 10.11 -3.90
C PRO A 508 -30.24 10.72 -5.25
N PRO A 509 -30.94 11.75 -5.76
CA PRO A 509 -30.56 12.42 -7.02
C PRO A 509 -29.13 12.99 -7.03
N ILE A 510 -28.58 13.24 -5.84
CA ILE A 510 -27.25 13.80 -5.62
C ILE A 510 -26.19 12.69 -5.49
N GLN A 511 -26.58 11.42 -5.37
CA GLN A 511 -25.64 10.31 -5.27
C GLN A 511 -25.17 9.82 -6.64
N ASN A 512 -23.94 9.30 -6.71
CA ASN A 512 -23.48 8.54 -7.87
C ASN A 512 -24.41 7.33 -8.09
N PRO A 513 -25.06 7.19 -9.25
CA PRO A 513 -25.95 6.06 -9.51
C PRO A 513 -25.26 4.69 -9.39
N ARG A 514 -23.95 4.61 -9.68
CA ARG A 514 -23.15 3.39 -9.49
C ARG A 514 -22.99 3.04 -8.00
N GLY A 515 -23.03 4.03 -7.13
CA GLY A 515 -23.03 3.84 -5.69
C GLY A 515 -24.28 3.19 -5.13
N CYS A 516 -25.38 3.33 -5.86
CA CYS A 516 -26.70 2.93 -5.41
C CYS A 516 -27.04 1.46 -5.66
N VAL A 517 -26.10 0.68 -6.22
CA VAL A 517 -26.31 -0.73 -6.55
C VAL A 517 -25.40 -1.66 -5.75
N ASP A 518 -25.77 -2.92 -5.70
CA ASP A 518 -25.06 -4.01 -5.01
C ASP A 518 -23.89 -4.58 -5.82
N GLN A 519 -23.02 -3.68 -6.28
CA GLN A 519 -21.80 -3.97 -7.03
C GLN A 519 -20.58 -3.26 -6.42
N GLY A 520 -19.38 -3.71 -6.78
CA GLY A 520 -18.11 -3.16 -6.29
C GLY A 520 -17.66 -3.66 -4.92
N PHE A 521 -18.47 -4.49 -4.26
CA PHE A 521 -18.15 -5.13 -2.99
C PHE A 521 -17.28 -6.37 -3.18
N TYR A 522 -16.57 -6.79 -2.13
CA TYR A 522 -15.79 -8.02 -2.16
C TYR A 522 -16.64 -9.23 -2.54
N THR A 523 -16.07 -10.08 -3.39
CA THR A 523 -16.75 -11.24 -3.95
C THR A 523 -16.16 -12.54 -3.41
N ARG A 524 -16.99 -13.58 -3.36
CA ARG A 524 -16.55 -14.92 -2.93
C ARG A 524 -15.46 -15.49 -3.82
N ASN A 525 -15.44 -15.15 -5.11
CA ASN A 525 -14.42 -15.59 -6.06
C ASN A 525 -13.84 -14.37 -6.77
N ALA A 526 -12.53 -14.35 -6.94
CA ALA A 526 -11.83 -13.37 -7.76
C ALA A 526 -10.66 -14.03 -8.50
N TRP A 527 -10.37 -13.60 -9.72
CA TRP A 527 -9.18 -14.06 -10.44
C TRP A 527 -8.64 -12.99 -11.39
N GLY A 528 -7.34 -13.07 -11.65
CA GLY A 528 -6.63 -12.17 -12.55
C GLY A 528 -5.24 -12.68 -12.88
N TYR A 529 -4.54 -11.93 -13.73
CA TYR A 529 -3.19 -12.26 -14.13
C TYR A 529 -2.30 -11.03 -14.28
N ARG A 530 -0.99 -11.26 -14.20
CA ARG A 530 0.08 -10.29 -14.43
C ARG A 530 1.07 -10.87 -15.41
N LEU A 531 1.52 -10.08 -16.37
CA LEU A 531 2.50 -10.42 -17.38
C LEU A 531 3.62 -9.38 -17.36
N ARG A 532 4.85 -9.83 -17.60
CA ARG A 532 6.00 -8.96 -17.82
C ARG A 532 6.85 -9.49 -18.95
N ALA A 533 7.18 -8.62 -19.90
CA ALA A 533 8.15 -8.85 -20.95
C ALA A 533 9.29 -7.82 -20.82
N GLN A 534 10.51 -8.25 -21.10
CA GLN A 534 11.69 -7.38 -21.14
C GLN A 534 12.63 -7.86 -22.23
N LEU A 535 13.24 -6.93 -22.96
CA LEU A 535 14.33 -7.19 -23.90
C LEU A 535 15.57 -6.50 -23.35
N ASP A 536 16.74 -7.13 -23.46
CA ASP A 536 18.02 -6.57 -23.03
C ASP A 536 18.97 -6.45 -24.23
N TYR A 537 19.23 -5.21 -24.65
CA TYR A 537 20.12 -4.86 -25.76
C TYR A 537 21.48 -4.45 -25.22
N ALA A 538 22.56 -5.11 -25.67
CA ALA A 538 23.93 -4.68 -25.41
C ALA A 538 24.39 -3.78 -26.57
N LEU A 539 24.47 -2.47 -26.34
CA LEU A 539 24.73 -1.48 -27.40
C LEU A 539 26.22 -1.13 -27.59
N GLY A 540 27.12 -1.84 -26.90
CA GLY A 540 28.55 -1.54 -26.86
C GLY A 540 28.92 -0.56 -25.73
N ALA A 541 30.22 -0.45 -25.41
CA ALA A 541 30.74 0.40 -24.33
C ALA A 541 29.99 0.21 -22.99
N ASP A 542 29.80 -1.04 -22.55
CA ASP A 542 29.12 -1.40 -21.29
C ASP A 542 27.67 -0.89 -21.11
N TRP A 543 27.05 -0.38 -22.18
CA TRP A 543 25.64 0.01 -22.16
C TRP A 543 24.73 -1.19 -22.36
N THR A 544 23.78 -1.34 -21.43
CA THR A 544 22.62 -2.22 -21.58
C THR A 544 21.36 -1.38 -21.57
N VAL A 545 20.55 -1.48 -22.62
CA VAL A 545 19.24 -0.82 -22.71
C VAL A 545 18.15 -1.89 -22.67
N SER A 546 17.22 -1.72 -21.75
CA SER A 546 16.19 -2.71 -21.42
C SER A 546 14.79 -2.10 -21.53
N PRO A 547 14.16 -2.10 -22.72
CA PRO A 547 12.73 -1.85 -22.82
C PRO A 547 11.94 -2.99 -22.17
N SER A 548 10.83 -2.64 -21.54
CA SER A 548 9.99 -3.55 -20.78
C SER A 548 8.51 -3.17 -20.90
N LEU A 549 7.66 -4.18 -20.79
CA LEU A 549 6.22 -4.06 -20.75
C LEU A 549 5.72 -4.90 -19.58
N SER A 550 4.89 -4.32 -18.72
CA SER A 550 4.14 -5.06 -17.71
C SER A 550 2.66 -4.82 -17.92
N PHE A 551 1.87 -5.88 -17.88
CA PHE A 551 0.42 -5.82 -18.05
C PHE A 551 -0.28 -6.59 -16.96
N GLY A 552 -1.26 -5.99 -16.32
CA GLY A 552 -2.14 -6.63 -15.36
C GLY A 552 -3.59 -6.54 -15.78
N HIS A 553 -4.33 -7.63 -15.55
CA HIS A 553 -5.78 -7.67 -15.74
C HIS A 553 -6.43 -8.44 -14.60
N ASP A 554 -7.27 -7.74 -13.85
CA ASP A 554 -8.11 -8.28 -12.79
C ASP A 554 -9.45 -8.65 -13.42
N VAL A 555 -9.56 -9.89 -13.87
CA VAL A 555 -10.60 -10.26 -14.84
C VAL A 555 -11.97 -10.31 -14.22
N ARG A 556 -12.10 -10.83 -13.00
CA ARG A 556 -13.39 -10.95 -12.34
C ARG A 556 -13.25 -10.93 -10.83
N GLY A 557 -14.21 -10.29 -10.17
CA GLY A 557 -14.35 -10.25 -8.73
C GLY A 557 -13.42 -9.27 -8.02
N PHE A 558 -13.76 -8.99 -6.77
CA PHE A 558 -13.03 -8.10 -5.87
C PHE A 558 -12.47 -8.94 -4.72
N ALA A 559 -11.15 -9.10 -4.65
CA ALA A 559 -10.52 -9.92 -3.62
C ALA A 559 -10.57 -9.22 -2.25
N ILE A 560 -10.79 -9.99 -1.18
CA ILE A 560 -10.96 -9.49 0.20
C ILE A 560 -9.73 -8.77 0.80
N ASP A 561 -8.59 -8.85 0.11
CA ASP A 561 -7.31 -8.25 0.44
C ASP A 561 -6.85 -7.23 -0.62
N ASN A 562 -7.75 -6.78 -1.49
CA ASN A 562 -7.53 -5.78 -2.54
C ASN A 562 -6.49 -6.14 -3.62
N GLN A 563 -6.02 -7.40 -3.67
CA GLN A 563 -5.09 -7.84 -4.72
C GLN A 563 -5.71 -7.78 -6.12
N LEU A 564 -7.03 -7.94 -6.22
CA LEU A 564 -7.80 -7.93 -7.46
C LEU A 564 -9.01 -7.00 -7.34
N VAL A 565 -9.20 -6.14 -8.34
CA VAL A 565 -10.34 -5.22 -8.50
C VAL A 565 -10.96 -5.49 -9.86
N GLU A 566 -12.21 -5.94 -9.92
CA GLU A 566 -12.86 -6.39 -11.17
C GLU A 566 -12.71 -5.39 -12.32
N ASP A 567 -12.38 -5.92 -13.50
CA ASP A 567 -12.12 -5.23 -14.76
C ASP A 567 -10.94 -4.25 -14.75
N ARG A 568 -10.16 -4.17 -13.67
CA ARG A 568 -8.96 -3.32 -13.62
C ARG A 568 -7.92 -3.82 -14.59
N ARG A 569 -7.40 -2.91 -15.40
CA ARG A 569 -6.29 -3.15 -16.32
C ARG A 569 -5.19 -2.15 -16.03
N GLN A 570 -3.96 -2.61 -16.01
CA GLN A 570 -2.81 -1.76 -15.79
C GLN A 570 -1.75 -2.10 -16.83
N LEU A 571 -1.33 -1.11 -17.60
CA LEU A 571 -0.22 -1.23 -18.54
C LEU A 571 0.93 -0.35 -18.05
N THR A 572 2.13 -0.91 -17.97
CA THR A 572 3.35 -0.13 -17.70
C THR A 572 4.34 -0.39 -18.82
N LEU A 573 4.73 0.67 -19.50
CA LEU A 573 5.80 0.69 -20.48
C LEU A 573 7.02 1.33 -19.83
N GLY A 574 8.19 0.72 -19.96
CA GLY A 574 9.40 1.27 -19.36
C GLY A 574 10.63 1.01 -20.20
N VAL A 575 11.58 1.93 -20.15
CA VAL A 575 12.92 1.77 -20.71
C VAL A 575 13.92 2.11 -19.62
N SER A 576 14.83 1.18 -19.33
CA SER A 576 15.97 1.44 -18.45
C SER A 576 17.28 1.30 -19.21
N ALA A 577 18.21 2.23 -19.03
CA ALA A 577 19.58 2.13 -19.51
C ALA A 577 20.52 1.97 -18.31
N LYS A 578 21.49 1.07 -18.42
CA LYS A 578 22.57 0.88 -17.45
C LYS A 578 23.91 1.02 -18.13
N TYR A 579 24.84 1.70 -17.49
CA TYR A 579 26.24 1.79 -17.91
C TYR A 579 27.11 1.09 -16.89
N GLY A 580 27.63 -0.09 -17.28
CA GLY A 580 28.28 -1.02 -16.37
C GLY A 580 27.39 -1.43 -15.20
N SER A 581 27.99 -1.67 -14.04
CA SER A 581 27.27 -1.92 -12.77
C SER A 581 26.92 -0.65 -12.00
N ARG A 582 27.36 0.52 -12.48
CA ARG A 582 27.39 1.76 -11.69
C ARG A 582 26.19 2.64 -11.93
N TYR A 583 25.95 3.08 -13.16
CA TYR A 583 24.95 4.11 -13.44
C TYR A 583 23.70 3.51 -14.07
N PHE A 584 22.54 4.06 -13.72
CA PHE A 584 21.29 3.74 -14.38
C PHE A 584 20.47 5.00 -14.66
N ALA A 585 19.66 4.92 -15.71
CA ALA A 585 18.58 5.84 -16.00
C ALA A 585 17.34 5.03 -16.37
N SER A 586 16.15 5.49 -16.00
CA SER A 586 14.90 4.82 -16.31
C SER A 586 13.78 5.82 -16.58
N VAL A 587 12.96 5.53 -17.58
CA VAL A 587 11.70 6.21 -17.86
C VAL A 587 10.60 5.16 -17.89
N SER A 588 9.48 5.43 -17.23
CA SER A 588 8.30 4.56 -17.29
C SER A 588 7.02 5.38 -17.41
N TYR A 589 6.02 4.79 -18.05
CA TYR A 589 4.66 5.29 -18.14
C TYR A 589 3.70 4.18 -17.71
N THR A 590 2.81 4.50 -16.77
CA THR A 590 1.80 3.59 -16.25
C THR A 590 0.41 4.15 -16.53
N ASP A 591 -0.42 3.33 -17.14
CA ASP A 591 -1.81 3.58 -17.53
C ASP A 591 -2.72 2.60 -16.80
N TYR A 592 -3.69 3.11 -16.03
CA TYR A 592 -4.72 2.33 -15.32
C TYR A 592 -5.94 2.04 -16.19
N ALA A 593 -5.87 2.39 -17.48
CA ALA A 593 -6.78 2.00 -18.55
C ALA A 593 -8.27 2.25 -18.28
N GLY A 594 -8.61 3.14 -17.31
CA GLY A 594 -9.90 3.77 -17.03
C GLY A 594 -11.19 2.94 -17.06
N SER A 595 -11.13 1.62 -17.25
CA SER A 595 -12.28 0.80 -17.66
C SER A 595 -13.04 0.21 -16.48
N ALA A 596 -12.38 0.06 -15.33
CA ALA A 596 -12.99 -0.51 -14.14
C ALA A 596 -13.90 0.49 -13.42
N HIS A 597 -15.14 0.08 -13.13
CA HIS A 597 -16.13 0.97 -12.53
C HIS A 597 -15.90 1.27 -11.04
N TYR A 598 -15.22 0.36 -10.34
CA TYR A 598 -15.00 0.41 -8.89
C TYR A 598 -13.51 0.42 -8.54
N ASP A 599 -12.67 0.99 -9.41
CA ASP A 599 -11.23 1.12 -9.18
C ASP A 599 -10.87 2.54 -8.72
N PRO A 600 -10.39 2.72 -7.47
CA PRO A 600 -9.97 4.03 -6.98
C PRO A 600 -8.73 4.58 -7.70
N LEU A 601 -8.01 3.75 -8.48
CA LEU A 601 -6.82 4.16 -9.21
C LEU A 601 -7.10 4.45 -10.70
N ALA A 602 -8.35 4.41 -11.14
CA ALA A 602 -8.72 4.50 -12.56
C ALA A 602 -8.28 5.79 -13.28
N ASP A 603 -7.91 6.84 -12.55
CA ASP A 603 -7.46 8.14 -13.06
C ASP A 603 -6.02 8.51 -12.63
N HIS A 604 -5.29 7.53 -12.09
CA HIS A 604 -3.94 7.71 -11.55
C HIS A 604 -2.82 7.41 -12.57
N ASP A 605 -3.05 7.68 -13.85
CA ASP A 605 -2.01 7.51 -14.87
C ASP A 605 -0.83 8.44 -14.58
N TYR A 606 0.38 7.92 -14.74
CA TYR A 606 1.60 8.68 -14.43
C TYR A 606 2.80 8.29 -15.28
N ALA A 607 3.73 9.24 -15.42
CA ALA A 607 5.07 9.01 -15.92
C ALA A 607 6.09 9.18 -14.79
N SER A 608 7.16 8.40 -14.81
CA SER A 608 8.25 8.48 -13.84
C SER A 608 9.59 8.45 -14.56
N VAL A 609 10.51 9.31 -14.12
CA VAL A 609 11.90 9.35 -14.58
C VAL A 609 12.81 9.25 -13.37
N ALA A 610 13.84 8.42 -13.45
CA ALA A 610 14.85 8.33 -12.40
C ALA A 610 16.24 8.10 -13.00
N VAL A 611 17.24 8.67 -12.35
CA VAL A 611 18.65 8.43 -12.59
C VAL A 611 19.33 8.07 -11.27
N GLY A 612 20.38 7.29 -11.34
CA GLY A 612 21.12 6.96 -10.13
C GLY A 612 22.44 6.28 -10.39
N ALA A 613 23.19 6.13 -9.31
CA ALA A 613 24.46 5.45 -9.28
C ALA A 613 24.48 4.49 -8.09
N THR A 614 25.02 3.30 -8.31
CA THR A 614 25.41 2.38 -7.25
C THR A 614 26.93 2.32 -7.26
N PHE A 615 27.52 2.67 -6.13
CA PHE A 615 28.91 2.48 -5.86
C PHE A 615 29.04 1.33 -4.92
#